data_AF-A0A3N5I435-F1
#
_entry.id   AF-A0A3N5I435-F1
#
_cell.length_a   1.000
_cell.length_b   1.000
_cell.length_c   1.000
_cell.angle_alpha   90.00
_cell.angle_beta   90.00
_cell.angle_gamma   90.00
#
_symmetry.space_group_name_H-M   'P 1'
#
loop_
_entity.id
_entity.type
_entity.pdbx_description
1 polymer ?
#
loop_
_entity_poly.entity_id
_entity_poly.type
_entity_poly.pdbx_seq_one_letter_code
_entity_poly.pdbx_strand_id
1 'polypeptide(L)'
;MDKLSPLAQSSLTAAQPFHGEMAASWEALGSGGPTLAALAAVCARAIVDPPVPDPALPLSREALAILFAARERGVIEVRGVRTAFEAPGRLLAVYVEEDGSRTVAFRSQERPEVTVRFLEGFCQLCRAGMILHHLQRDFTLSVAGFARARQVDRQDVAEELAEATEFGLHEREGD
;
A
#
# COMPACT_ATOMS: atom_id res chain seq x y z
N MET A 1 26.32 13.61 -16.08
CA MET A 1 25.78 12.24 -15.91
C MET A 1 26.55 11.60 -14.78
N ASP A 2 26.04 11.76 -13.55
CA ASP A 2 26.67 11.20 -12.36
C ASP A 2 26.62 9.68 -12.41
N LYS A 3 27.80 9.06 -12.35
CA LYS A 3 27.94 7.61 -12.25
C LYS A 3 27.60 7.20 -10.82
N LEU A 4 26.56 6.40 -10.67
CA LEU A 4 26.19 5.77 -9.39
C LEU A 4 27.38 5.01 -8.81
N SER A 5 27.51 5.06 -7.48
CA SER A 5 28.62 4.42 -6.76
C SER A 5 28.61 2.88 -6.92
N PRO A 6 29.77 2.21 -6.86
CA PRO A 6 29.88 0.76 -7.05
C PRO A 6 29.05 -0.07 -6.06
N LEU A 7 28.85 0.47 -4.85
CA LEU A 7 28.01 -0.15 -3.81
C LEU A 7 26.52 -0.11 -4.15
N ALA A 8 26.04 0.98 -4.76
CA ALA A 8 24.66 1.09 -5.24
C ALA A 8 24.37 0.13 -6.42
N GLN A 9 25.36 -0.13 -7.26
CA GLN A 9 25.24 -1.07 -8.38
C GLN A 9 25.23 -2.53 -7.90
N SER A 10 26.04 -2.88 -6.90
CA SER A 10 26.11 -4.24 -6.33
C SER A 10 24.81 -4.65 -5.65
N SER A 11 24.18 -3.76 -4.87
CA SER A 11 22.94 -4.05 -4.15
C SER A 11 21.72 -4.19 -5.06
N LEU A 12 21.67 -3.47 -6.18
CA LEU A 12 20.63 -3.61 -7.20
C LEU A 12 20.71 -4.96 -7.94
N THR A 13 21.90 -5.53 -8.07
CA THR A 13 22.12 -6.79 -8.78
C THR A 13 21.75 -8.00 -7.93
N ALA A 14 21.83 -7.88 -6.59
CA ALA A 14 21.50 -8.96 -5.65
C ALA A 14 20.00 -9.10 -5.35
N ALA A 15 19.19 -8.05 -5.58
CA ALA A 15 17.73 -8.11 -5.44
C ALA A 15 17.03 -8.73 -6.68
N GLN A 16 17.71 -8.77 -7.84
CA GLN A 16 17.14 -9.25 -9.10
C GLN A 16 16.78 -10.76 -9.14
N PRO A 17 17.55 -11.70 -8.55
CA PRO A 17 17.18 -13.11 -8.60
C PRO A 17 15.93 -13.43 -7.76
N PHE A 18 15.76 -12.77 -6.61
CA PHE A 18 14.61 -13.01 -5.71
C PHE A 18 13.27 -12.56 -6.32
N HIS A 19 13.29 -11.49 -7.13
CA HIS A 19 12.11 -11.02 -7.85
C HIS A 19 11.80 -11.85 -9.11
N GLY A 20 12.82 -12.39 -9.78
CA GLY A 20 12.66 -13.13 -11.04
C GLY A 20 11.93 -14.46 -10.85
N GLU A 21 12.22 -15.20 -9.78
CA GLU A 21 11.61 -16.52 -9.53
C GLU A 21 10.14 -16.42 -9.09
N MET A 22 9.77 -15.38 -8.33
CA MET A 22 8.38 -15.18 -7.87
C MET A 22 7.47 -14.59 -8.95
N ALA A 23 8.03 -13.86 -9.92
CA ALA A 23 7.29 -13.25 -11.03
C ALA A 23 6.93 -14.24 -12.16
N ALA A 24 7.48 -15.46 -12.15
CA ALA A 24 7.40 -16.39 -13.27
C ALA A 24 6.08 -17.17 -13.41
N SER A 25 5.15 -17.08 -12.45
CA SER A 25 3.85 -17.78 -12.55
C SER A 25 2.73 -16.88 -13.07
N TRP A 26 1.97 -17.35 -14.07
CA TRP A 26 0.79 -16.66 -14.61
C TRP A 26 -0.28 -16.39 -13.54
N GLU A 27 -0.39 -17.29 -12.55
CA GLU A 27 -1.29 -17.12 -11.41
C GLU A 27 -0.86 -15.96 -10.50
N ALA A 28 0.44 -15.76 -10.28
CA ALA A 28 0.95 -14.61 -9.54
C ALA A 28 0.65 -13.31 -10.30
N LEU A 29 0.81 -13.28 -11.62
CA LEU A 29 0.45 -12.12 -12.45
C LEU A 29 -1.04 -11.78 -12.34
N GLY A 30 -1.91 -12.79 -12.45
CA GLY A 30 -3.37 -12.61 -12.34
C GLY A 30 -3.85 -12.21 -10.93
N SER A 31 -3.07 -12.46 -9.89
CA SER A 31 -3.36 -12.09 -8.50
C SER A 31 -2.62 -10.84 -8.01
N GLY A 32 -1.82 -10.20 -8.86
CA GLY A 32 -1.05 -9.00 -8.51
C GLY A 32 0.23 -9.28 -7.70
N GLY A 33 0.67 -10.53 -7.62
CA GLY A 33 1.89 -10.96 -6.91
C GLY A 33 3.14 -10.15 -7.25
N PRO A 34 3.46 -9.87 -8.53
CA PRO A 34 4.61 -9.05 -8.89
C PRO A 34 4.54 -7.61 -8.36
N THR A 35 3.34 -7.01 -8.36
CA THR A 35 3.14 -5.66 -7.80
C THR A 35 3.36 -5.66 -6.30
N LEU A 36 2.81 -6.66 -5.60
CA LEU A 36 3.01 -6.81 -4.15
C LEU A 36 4.48 -7.05 -3.80
N ALA A 37 5.18 -7.88 -4.57
CA ALA A 37 6.62 -8.11 -4.39
C ALA A 37 7.44 -6.83 -4.61
N ALA A 38 7.10 -6.04 -5.63
CA ALA A 38 7.75 -4.76 -5.88
C ALA A 38 7.52 -3.77 -4.72
N LEU A 39 6.30 -3.67 -4.20
CA LEU A 39 5.97 -2.83 -3.05
C LEU A 39 6.74 -3.26 -1.80
N ALA A 40 6.79 -4.57 -1.51
CA ALA A 40 7.57 -5.13 -0.42
C ALA A 40 9.05 -4.74 -0.53
N ALA A 41 9.63 -4.84 -1.72
CA ALA A 41 11.03 -4.45 -1.94
C ALA A 41 11.28 -2.94 -1.79
N VAL A 42 10.35 -2.09 -2.22
CA VAL A 42 10.42 -0.64 -1.96
C VAL A 42 10.45 -0.38 -0.45
N CYS A 43 9.58 -1.04 0.31
CA CYS A 43 9.55 -0.91 1.77
C CYS A 43 10.83 -1.45 2.42
N ALA A 44 11.32 -2.61 2.00
CA ALA A 44 12.56 -3.20 2.51
C ALA A 44 13.76 -2.27 2.27
N ARG A 45 13.80 -1.57 1.13
CA ARG A 45 14.84 -0.58 0.84
C ARG A 45 14.81 0.59 1.82
N ALA A 46 13.63 1.07 2.20
CA ALA A 46 13.50 2.14 3.19
C ALA A 46 13.97 1.73 4.60
N ILE A 47 14.14 0.43 4.89
CA ILE A 47 14.75 -0.05 6.14
C ILE A 47 16.28 0.03 6.06
N VAL A 48 16.86 -0.39 4.94
CA VAL A 48 18.33 -0.43 4.74
C VAL A 48 18.92 0.95 4.47
N ASP A 49 18.19 1.76 3.70
CA ASP A 49 18.57 3.10 3.24
C ASP A 49 17.36 4.02 3.41
N PRO A 50 17.08 4.49 4.64
CA PRO A 50 15.87 5.24 4.94
C PRO A 50 15.88 6.59 4.20
N PRO A 51 14.76 6.99 3.57
CA PRO A 51 14.65 8.30 2.98
C PRO A 51 14.80 9.38 4.06
N VAL A 52 15.40 10.50 3.70
CA VAL A 52 15.50 11.65 4.60
C VAL A 52 14.09 12.10 4.95
N PRO A 53 13.71 12.15 6.24
CA PRO A 53 12.39 12.60 6.63
C PRO A 53 12.17 14.05 6.20
N ASP A 54 11.21 14.26 5.31
CA ASP A 54 10.79 15.59 4.88
C ASP A 54 9.32 15.81 5.30
N PRO A 55 9.08 16.57 6.39
CA PRO A 55 7.72 16.88 6.83
C PRO A 55 6.95 17.78 5.85
N ALA A 56 7.65 18.44 4.92
CA ALA A 56 7.06 19.26 3.87
C ALA A 56 6.77 18.46 2.57
N LEU A 57 7.09 17.17 2.54
CA LEU A 57 6.81 16.32 1.38
C LEU A 57 5.30 16.37 1.05
N PRO A 58 4.90 16.86 -0.13
CA PRO A 58 3.49 16.93 -0.48
C PRO A 58 2.95 15.52 -0.70
N LEU A 59 2.00 15.11 0.14
CA LEU A 59 1.26 13.87 0.01
C LEU A 59 -0.06 14.12 -0.70
N SER A 60 -0.50 13.16 -1.52
CA SER A 60 -1.85 13.20 -2.09
C SER A 60 -2.89 13.06 -0.97
N ARG A 61 -4.14 13.46 -1.25
CA ARG A 61 -5.21 13.33 -0.26
C ARG A 61 -5.52 11.87 0.06
N GLU A 62 -5.39 10.95 -0.89
CA GLU A 62 -5.54 9.51 -0.68
C GLU A 62 -4.46 8.95 0.24
N ALA A 63 -3.21 9.38 0.03
CA ALA A 63 -2.11 9.00 0.92
C ALA A 63 -2.37 9.50 2.36
N LEU A 64 -2.85 10.74 2.50
CA LEU A 64 -3.25 11.28 3.80
C LEU A 64 -4.45 10.54 4.41
N ALA A 65 -5.44 10.15 3.60
CA ALA A 65 -6.59 9.38 4.06
C ALA A 65 -6.19 7.97 4.53
N ILE A 66 -5.27 7.30 3.84
CA ILE A 66 -4.70 6.01 4.28
C ILE A 66 -3.98 6.19 5.61
N LEU A 67 -3.13 7.21 5.75
CA LEU A 67 -2.45 7.50 7.02
C LEU A 67 -3.46 7.75 8.15
N PHE A 68 -4.47 8.57 7.90
CA PHE A 68 -5.51 8.88 8.88
C PHE A 68 -6.28 7.63 9.31
N ALA A 69 -6.72 6.80 8.35
CA ALA A 69 -7.43 5.56 8.64
C ALA A 69 -6.56 4.59 9.44
N ALA A 70 -5.26 4.50 9.11
CA ALA A 70 -4.34 3.59 9.78
C ALA A 70 -3.78 4.14 11.11
N ARG A 71 -4.16 5.34 11.56
CA ARG A 71 -3.42 6.07 12.61
C ARG A 71 -3.35 5.36 13.97
N GLU A 72 -4.35 4.54 14.30
CA GLU A 72 -4.45 3.88 15.61
C GLU A 72 -3.73 2.53 15.62
N ARG A 73 -3.95 1.72 14.58
CA ARG A 73 -3.46 0.33 14.51
C ARG A 73 -2.26 0.18 13.60
N GLY A 74 -2.21 0.99 12.56
CA GLY A 74 -1.16 0.99 11.56
C GLY A 74 -1.13 -0.26 10.70
N VAL A 75 -2.20 -1.05 10.59
CA VAL A 75 -2.22 -2.29 9.81
C VAL A 75 -2.88 -2.03 8.46
N ILE A 76 -2.18 -2.38 7.39
CA ILE A 76 -2.60 -2.15 6.01
C ILE A 76 -2.37 -3.43 5.20
N GLU A 77 -3.35 -3.82 4.39
CA GLU A 77 -3.23 -4.93 3.45
C GLU A 77 -3.49 -4.44 2.02
N VAL A 78 -2.71 -4.93 1.06
CA VAL A 78 -2.99 -4.72 -0.38
C VAL A 78 -3.33 -6.05 -1.02
N ARG A 79 -4.53 -6.16 -1.58
CA ARG A 79 -4.99 -7.38 -2.26
C ARG A 79 -6.03 -7.11 -3.35
N GLY A 80 -6.11 -8.02 -4.30
CA GLY A 80 -7.20 -8.10 -5.28
C GLY A 80 -8.21 -9.17 -4.88
N VAL A 81 -9.46 -9.02 -5.31
CA VAL A 81 -10.50 -10.05 -5.12
C VAL A 81 -10.56 -10.94 -6.36
N ARG A 82 -10.06 -12.16 -6.22
CA ARG A 82 -9.97 -13.14 -7.33
C ARG A 82 -11.33 -13.59 -7.85
N THR A 83 -12.35 -13.57 -7.00
CA THR A 83 -13.71 -14.03 -7.31
C THR A 83 -14.61 -12.92 -7.87
N ALA A 84 -14.10 -11.69 -8.02
CA ALA A 84 -14.92 -10.60 -8.54
C ALA A 84 -15.29 -10.84 -10.01
N PHE A 85 -16.59 -10.94 -10.26
CA PHE A 85 -17.17 -11.15 -11.59
C PHE A 85 -16.80 -10.01 -12.54
N GLU A 86 -16.92 -8.77 -12.07
CA GLU A 86 -16.60 -7.58 -12.85
C GLU A 86 -15.12 -7.18 -12.75
N ALA A 87 -14.56 -6.72 -13.87
CA ALA A 87 -13.15 -6.35 -13.99
C ALA A 87 -12.68 -5.29 -12.98
N PRO A 88 -13.43 -4.22 -12.68
CA PRO A 88 -13.06 -3.25 -11.64
C PRO A 88 -12.88 -3.88 -10.26
N GLY A 89 -13.65 -4.93 -9.97
CA GLY A 89 -13.59 -5.61 -8.68
C GLY A 89 -12.33 -6.45 -8.48
N ARG A 90 -11.60 -6.77 -9.55
CA ARG A 90 -10.35 -7.54 -9.51
C ARG A 90 -9.11 -6.68 -9.26
N LEU A 91 -9.25 -5.35 -9.28
CA LEU A 91 -8.13 -4.44 -9.01
C LEU A 91 -7.58 -4.64 -7.60
N LEU A 92 -6.27 -4.41 -7.44
CA LEU A 92 -5.65 -4.33 -6.12
C LEU A 92 -6.23 -3.13 -5.37
N ALA A 93 -6.76 -3.37 -4.18
CA ALA A 93 -7.30 -2.36 -3.30
C ALA A 93 -6.52 -2.31 -1.98
N VAL A 94 -6.57 -1.15 -1.33
CA VAL A 94 -5.93 -0.89 -0.05
C VAL A 94 -6.96 -1.10 1.05
N TYR A 95 -6.66 -1.99 1.98
CA TYR A 95 -7.46 -2.30 3.16
C TYR A 95 -6.73 -1.77 4.38
N VAL A 96 -7.46 -1.12 5.29
CA VAL A 96 -6.88 -0.49 6.47
C VAL A 96 -7.68 -0.89 7.71
N GLU A 97 -6.99 -1.39 8.73
CA GLU A 97 -7.57 -1.62 10.04
C GLU A 97 -7.64 -0.28 10.78
N GLU A 98 -8.84 0.29 10.93
CA GLU A 98 -9.03 1.56 11.63
C GLU A 98 -8.92 1.37 13.15
N ASP A 99 -9.48 0.28 13.65
CA ASP A 99 -9.44 -0.14 15.04
C ASP A 99 -9.52 -1.67 15.14
N GLY A 100 -9.48 -2.21 16.37
CA GLY A 100 -9.49 -3.67 16.57
C GLY A 100 -10.75 -4.43 16.14
N SER A 101 -11.76 -3.73 15.60
CA SER A 101 -13.03 -4.30 15.14
C SER A 101 -13.38 -3.94 13.69
N ARG A 102 -12.76 -2.90 13.12
CA ARG A 102 -13.16 -2.32 11.84
C ARG A 102 -12.02 -2.29 10.84
N THR A 103 -12.28 -2.85 9.66
CA THR A 103 -11.41 -2.72 8.48
C THR A 103 -12.19 -2.04 7.37
N VAL A 104 -11.58 -1.03 6.75
CA VAL A 104 -12.14 -0.34 5.59
C VAL A 104 -11.35 -0.68 4.34
N ALA A 105 -12.03 -0.68 3.20
CA ALA A 105 -11.45 -0.93 1.88
C ALA A 105 -11.64 0.31 1.00
N PHE A 106 -10.53 0.86 0.52
CA PHE A 106 -10.54 1.92 -0.48
C PHE A 106 -10.66 1.29 -1.87
N ARG A 107 -11.90 1.04 -2.28
CA ARG A 107 -12.26 0.35 -3.52
C ARG A 107 -13.60 0.86 -4.03
N SER A 108 -13.70 1.06 -5.33
CA SER A 108 -14.97 1.32 -6.01
C SER A 108 -15.15 0.39 -7.21
N GLN A 109 -16.35 -0.18 -7.33
CA GLN A 109 -16.74 -0.99 -8.49
C GLN A 109 -17.20 -0.10 -9.65
N GLU A 110 -17.90 0.99 -9.35
CA GLU A 110 -18.45 1.93 -10.34
C GLU A 110 -17.39 2.91 -10.85
N ARG A 111 -16.43 3.29 -10.00
CA ARG A 111 -15.38 4.26 -10.31
C ARG A 111 -13.99 3.64 -10.09
N PRO A 112 -13.49 2.81 -11.01
CA PRO A 112 -12.20 2.13 -10.88
C PRO A 112 -11.03 3.08 -10.57
N GLU A 113 -11.11 4.32 -11.06
CA GLU A 113 -10.15 5.40 -10.79
C GLU A 113 -9.93 5.64 -9.29
N VAL A 114 -10.97 5.52 -8.46
CA VAL A 114 -10.86 5.66 -7.00
C VAL A 114 -9.91 4.60 -6.45
N THR A 115 -10.13 3.33 -6.80
CA THR A 115 -9.26 2.21 -6.38
C THR A 115 -7.81 2.44 -6.79
N VAL A 116 -7.58 2.93 -8.02
CA VAL A 116 -6.24 3.21 -8.54
C VAL A 116 -5.57 4.38 -7.80
N ARG A 117 -6.27 5.49 -7.56
CA ARG A 117 -5.75 6.65 -6.82
C ARG A 117 -5.30 6.28 -5.41
N PHE A 118 -6.05 5.42 -4.72
CA PHE A 118 -5.65 4.92 -3.41
C PHE A 118 -4.45 3.98 -3.46
N LEU A 119 -4.35 3.11 -4.47
CA LEU A 119 -3.16 2.30 -4.66
C LEU A 119 -1.92 3.17 -4.96
N GLU A 120 -2.07 4.23 -5.74
CA GLU A 120 -1.00 5.21 -6.01
C GLU A 120 -0.60 5.98 -4.74
N GLY A 121 -1.56 6.40 -3.93
CA GLY A 121 -1.33 7.01 -2.61
C GLY A 121 -0.55 6.07 -1.69
N PHE A 122 -0.91 4.78 -1.65
CA PHE A 122 -0.14 3.78 -0.92
C PHE A 122 1.30 3.64 -1.44
N CYS A 123 1.50 3.63 -2.76
CA CYS A 123 2.84 3.62 -3.36
C CYS A 123 3.65 4.86 -2.96
N GLN A 124 3.01 6.03 -2.86
CA GLN A 124 3.65 7.26 -2.39
C GLN A 124 4.16 7.10 -0.96
N LEU A 125 3.35 6.54 -0.05
CA LEU A 125 3.74 6.30 1.34
C LEU A 125 4.90 5.29 1.46
N CYS A 126 4.90 4.24 0.63
CA CYS A 126 6.02 3.29 0.56
C CYS A 126 7.33 3.97 0.19
N ARG A 127 7.32 4.81 -0.85
CA ARG A 127 8.51 5.56 -1.31
C ARG A 127 8.98 6.58 -0.27
N ALA A 128 8.06 7.15 0.50
CA ALA A 128 8.35 8.06 1.59
C ALA A 128 8.88 7.36 2.86
N GLY A 129 9.00 6.02 2.87
CA GLY A 129 9.42 5.26 4.04
C GLY A 129 8.42 5.32 5.20
N MET A 130 7.17 5.69 4.92
CA MET A 130 6.08 5.75 5.90
C MET A 130 5.39 4.40 6.07
N ILE A 131 5.68 3.45 5.18
CA ILE A 131 5.20 2.07 5.22
C ILE A 131 6.37 1.10 5.36
N LEU A 132 6.20 0.10 6.19
CA LEU A 132 7.06 -1.07 6.30
C LEU A 132 6.30 -2.30 5.80
N HIS A 133 7.03 -3.27 5.27
CA HIS A 133 6.49 -4.58 4.94
C HIS A 133 6.98 -5.58 5.98
N HIS A 134 6.06 -6.34 6.58
CA HIS A 134 6.39 -7.32 7.60
C HIS A 134 6.43 -8.74 7.03
N LEU A 135 5.30 -9.20 6.51
CA LEU A 135 5.12 -10.57 6.05
C LEU A 135 4.05 -10.62 4.96
N GLN A 136 4.26 -11.45 3.95
CA GLN A 136 3.27 -11.72 2.88
C GLN A 136 2.66 -10.45 2.27
N ARG A 137 1.42 -10.11 2.64
CA ARG A 137 0.63 -8.97 2.13
C ARG A 137 0.38 -7.89 3.19
N ASP A 138 0.95 -8.09 4.39
CA ASP A 138 0.73 -7.25 5.55
C ASP A 138 1.80 -6.18 5.62
N PHE A 139 1.33 -4.94 5.56
CA PHE A 139 2.10 -3.72 5.68
C PHE A 139 1.74 -3.01 6.98
N THR A 140 2.68 -2.21 7.48
CA THR A 140 2.42 -1.34 8.62
C THR A 140 2.90 0.07 8.42
N LEU A 141 2.40 1.01 9.22
CA LEU A 141 3.03 2.32 9.37
C LEU A 141 4.40 2.19 10.03
N SER A 142 5.39 2.88 9.48
CA SER A 142 6.66 3.11 10.17
C SER A 142 6.47 4.11 11.32
N VAL A 143 7.51 4.33 12.14
CA VAL A 143 7.49 5.36 13.19
C VAL A 143 7.17 6.75 12.59
N ALA A 144 7.75 7.07 11.43
CA ALA A 144 7.45 8.31 10.71
C ALA A 144 6.01 8.32 10.17
N GLY A 145 5.52 7.17 9.68
CA GLY A 145 4.13 6.99 9.27
C GLY A 145 3.14 7.30 10.40
N PHE A 146 3.34 6.72 11.58
CA PHE A 146 2.52 7.01 12.76
C PHE A 146 2.59 8.48 13.18
N ALA A 147 3.79 9.06 13.20
CA ALA A 147 3.96 10.47 13.55
C ALA A 147 3.20 11.38 12.57
N ARG A 148 3.27 11.09 11.26
CA ARG A 148 2.56 11.86 10.24
C ARG A 148 1.06 11.64 10.29
N ALA A 149 0.60 10.41 10.49
CA ALA A 149 -0.82 10.06 10.60
C ALA A 149 -1.54 10.85 11.70
N ARG A 150 -0.88 11.08 12.84
CA ARG A 150 -1.42 11.88 13.96
C ARG A 150 -1.59 13.37 13.66
N GLN A 151 -0.95 13.86 12.59
CA GLN A 151 -1.02 15.27 12.17
C GLN A 151 -2.08 15.50 11.09
N VAL A 152 -2.70 14.45 10.56
CA VAL A 152 -3.71 14.58 9.51
C VAL A 152 -5.03 15.00 10.15
N ASP A 153 -5.58 16.14 9.75
CA ASP A 153 -6.92 16.55 10.15
C ASP A 153 -7.96 15.74 9.37
N ARG A 154 -9.04 15.34 10.06
CA ARG A 154 -10.16 14.63 9.44
C ARG A 154 -10.82 15.46 8.34
N GLN A 155 -10.92 16.79 8.53
CA GLN A 155 -11.62 17.67 7.60
C GLN A 155 -10.91 17.73 6.24
N ASP A 156 -9.59 17.62 6.22
CA ASP A 156 -8.78 17.70 5.01
C ASP A 156 -8.91 16.48 4.09
N VAL A 157 -9.34 15.35 4.66
CA VAL A 157 -9.45 14.06 3.96
C VAL A 157 -10.86 13.45 4.03
N ALA A 158 -11.86 14.25 4.45
CA ALA A 158 -13.21 13.74 4.69
C ALA A 158 -13.86 13.15 3.43
N GLU A 159 -13.61 13.76 2.26
CA GLU A 159 -14.11 13.30 0.97
C GLU A 159 -13.48 11.95 0.59
N GLU A 160 -12.18 11.80 0.77
CA GLU A 160 -11.45 10.57 0.49
C GLU A 160 -11.84 9.44 1.46
N LEU A 161 -12.05 9.76 2.75
CA LEU A 161 -12.55 8.79 3.72
C LEU A 161 -13.97 8.30 3.39
N ALA A 162 -14.79 9.12 2.73
CA ALA A 162 -16.14 8.72 2.32
C ALA A 162 -16.14 7.70 1.17
N GLU A 163 -15.04 7.57 0.44
CA GLU A 163 -14.85 6.52 -0.58
C GLU A 163 -14.53 5.15 0.04
N ALA A 164 -14.26 5.09 1.35
CA ALA A 164 -13.95 3.87 2.06
C ALA A 164 -15.23 3.05 2.31
N THR A 165 -15.20 1.77 1.91
CA THR A 165 -16.28 0.81 2.16
C THR A 165 -15.92 -0.10 3.31
N GLU A 166 -16.88 -0.51 4.13
CA GLU A 166 -16.61 -1.44 5.23
C GLU A 166 -16.37 -2.86 4.71
N PHE A 167 -15.24 -3.44 5.09
CA PHE A 167 -14.91 -4.82 4.74
C PHE A 167 -15.69 -5.78 5.65
N GLY A 168 -16.41 -6.74 5.05
CA GLY A 168 -17.19 -7.76 5.79
C GLY A 168 -18.72 -7.62 5.71
N LEU A 169 -19.27 -6.61 5.04
CA LEU A 169 -20.72 -6.53 4.77
C LEU A 169 -21.19 -7.44 3.61
N HIS A 170 -20.26 -7.96 2.79
CA HIS A 170 -20.58 -8.80 1.62
C HIS A 170 -19.77 -10.10 1.48
N GLU A 171 -19.06 -10.55 2.52
CA GLU A 171 -18.31 -11.83 2.51
C GLU A 171 -18.75 -12.80 3.61
N ARG A 172 -20.05 -12.81 3.94
CA ARG A 172 -20.69 -13.97 4.57
C ARG A 172 -21.48 -14.75 3.52
N GLU A 173 -20.78 -15.48 2.67
CA GLU A 173 -21.35 -16.64 1.97
C GLU A 173 -20.21 -17.56 1.53
N GLY A 174 -20.12 -18.73 2.16
CA GLY A 174 -19.20 -19.80 1.79
C GLY A 174 -18.53 -20.50 2.97
N ASP A 175 -19.35 -21.20 3.76
CA ASP A 175 -18.95 -22.40 4.49
C ASP A 175 -18.70 -23.54 3.48
#